data_AF-A0A146KID3-F1
#
_entry.id   AF-A0A146KID3-F1
#
_cell.length_a   1.000
_cell.length_b   1.000
_cell.length_c   1.000
_cell.angle_alpha   90.00
_cell.angle_beta   90.00
_cell.angle_gamma   90.00
#
_symmetry.space_group_name_H-M   'P 1'
#
loop_
_entity.id
_entity.type
_entity.pdbx_description
1 polymer ?
#
loop_
_entity_poly.entity_id
_entity_poly.type
_entity_poly.pdbx_seq_one_letter_code
_entity_poly.pdbx_strand_id
1 'polypeptide(L)'
;CLLQTIQNVVINHIEGASCLACLVEQAPDIKIITSSKCVEALMSLHPELQNFTNWEIVDEVKKKCIGVRDIEFLLVPMIHWPGSMMCYCPQQQCLFSNDIFSQHVASSERWVDELGQYKAIQKVKEYNANFLGHLPYLYDQTAKFIKQMPVKFVLTDHGQCWRSTQLKLLFEEYDRFARLKFGQKVIIVFDYLYGSTKRIASAIAEGIQQSNVKVVVMDLKKATFTEIATELMDSKCFIFGCPTLNATLMPLMEGLIGYCRGLQLLKGKQCAIFGAYGWDAQGTVDLDQRLKECQAKIERQLIWKYCEKEETMAKAFELGQAIAEMAK
;
A
#
# COMPACT_ATOMS: atom_id res chain seq x y z
N CYS A 1 -30.79 9.35 -15.03
CA CYS A 1 -30.20 9.59 -16.36
C CYS A 1 -30.68 8.47 -17.27
N LEU A 2 -31.27 8.74 -18.42
CA LEU A 2 -31.53 7.68 -19.41
C LEU A 2 -30.19 7.33 -20.06
N LEU A 3 -29.85 6.04 -20.19
CA LEU A 3 -28.55 5.62 -20.72
C LEU A 3 -28.30 6.19 -22.12
N GLN A 4 -29.35 6.32 -22.94
CA GLN A 4 -29.25 6.90 -24.29
C GLN A 4 -28.85 8.39 -24.32
N THR A 5 -28.89 9.10 -23.19
CA THR A 5 -28.45 10.51 -23.12
C THR A 5 -26.98 10.68 -22.77
N ILE A 6 -26.27 9.58 -22.44
CA ILE A 6 -24.84 9.60 -22.17
C ILE A 6 -24.11 9.75 -23.51
N GLN A 7 -23.26 10.78 -23.63
CA GLN A 7 -22.46 11.00 -24.83
C GLN A 7 -21.02 10.50 -24.69
N ASN A 8 -20.46 10.63 -23.49
CA ASN A 8 -19.07 10.31 -23.21
C ASN A 8 -18.96 9.51 -21.91
N VAL A 9 -18.16 8.46 -21.93
CA VAL A 9 -17.77 7.67 -20.76
C VAL A 9 -16.26 7.74 -20.64
N VAL A 10 -15.77 8.18 -19.49
CA VAL A 10 -14.33 8.27 -19.24
C VAL A 10 -13.92 7.09 -18.37
N ILE A 11 -12.90 6.34 -18.81
CA ILE A 11 -12.39 5.17 -18.08
C ILE A 11 -10.96 5.47 -17.61
N ASN A 12 -10.83 5.86 -16.35
CA ASN A 12 -9.53 6.16 -15.75
C ASN A 12 -8.64 4.92 -15.54
N HIS A 13 -9.27 3.78 -15.29
CA HIS A 13 -8.61 2.52 -14.98
C HIS A 13 -9.54 1.35 -15.33
N ILE A 14 -8.95 0.22 -15.69
CA ILE A 14 -9.68 -0.94 -16.21
C ILE A 14 -10.34 -1.78 -15.12
N GLU A 15 -9.81 -1.81 -13.90
CA GLU A 15 -10.26 -2.73 -12.85
C GLU A 15 -11.69 -2.40 -12.36
N GLY A 16 -12.13 -1.15 -12.54
CA GLY A 16 -13.51 -0.70 -12.31
C GLY A 16 -14.45 -0.83 -13.51
N ALA A 17 -13.98 -1.28 -14.68
CA ALA A 17 -14.72 -1.21 -15.94
C ALA A 17 -15.45 -2.51 -16.33
N SER A 18 -15.65 -3.44 -15.39
CA SER A 18 -16.23 -4.77 -15.68
C SER A 18 -17.63 -4.74 -16.28
N CYS A 19 -18.42 -3.69 -16.02
CA CYS A 19 -19.76 -3.49 -16.58
C CYS A 19 -19.78 -2.75 -17.93
N LEU A 20 -18.62 -2.38 -18.47
CA LEU A 20 -18.52 -1.53 -19.66
C LEU A 20 -19.17 -2.17 -20.89
N ALA A 21 -19.01 -3.49 -21.08
CA ALA A 21 -19.65 -4.23 -22.16
C ALA A 21 -21.19 -4.10 -22.12
N CYS A 22 -21.79 -4.24 -20.95
CA CYS A 22 -23.24 -4.09 -20.75
C CYS A 22 -23.72 -2.66 -21.00
N LEU A 23 -22.88 -1.66 -20.68
CA LEU A 23 -23.16 -0.25 -20.99
C LEU A 23 -23.14 0.01 -22.50
N VAL A 24 -22.13 -0.51 -23.21
CA VAL A 24 -22.01 -0.39 -24.67
C VAL A 24 -23.18 -1.06 -25.39
N GLU A 25 -23.64 -2.22 -24.91
CA GLU A 25 -24.81 -2.91 -25.48
C GLU A 25 -26.07 -2.05 -25.41
N GLN A 26 -26.29 -1.35 -24.30
CA GLN A 26 -27.48 -0.53 -24.08
C GLN A 26 -27.37 0.88 -24.68
N ALA A 27 -26.15 1.36 -24.93
CA ALA A 27 -25.87 2.67 -25.47
C ALA A 27 -24.69 2.59 -26.47
N PRO A 28 -24.92 2.04 -27.68
CA PRO A 28 -23.84 1.76 -28.64
C PRO A 28 -23.16 3.01 -29.20
N ASP A 29 -23.85 4.16 -29.17
CA ASP A 29 -23.34 5.43 -29.70
C ASP A 29 -22.44 6.20 -28.71
N ILE A 30 -22.26 5.70 -27.48
CA ILE A 30 -21.37 6.35 -26.50
C ILE A 30 -19.94 6.40 -27.04
N LYS A 31 -19.25 7.48 -26.70
CA LYS A 31 -17.81 7.58 -26.90
C LYS A 31 -17.07 7.20 -25.62
N ILE A 32 -16.14 6.26 -25.69
CA ILE A 32 -15.30 5.88 -24.55
C ILE A 32 -13.96 6.60 -24.64
N ILE A 33 -13.59 7.33 -23.59
CA ILE A 33 -12.37 8.14 -23.53
C ILE A 33 -11.41 7.51 -22.52
N THR A 34 -10.22 7.10 -22.96
CA THR A 34 -9.23 6.41 -22.11
C THR A 34 -7.84 6.38 -22.75
N SER A 35 -6.84 5.82 -22.08
CA SER A 35 -5.49 5.64 -22.63
C SER A 35 -5.42 4.47 -23.62
N SER A 36 -4.45 4.46 -24.54
CA SER A 36 -4.28 3.33 -25.47
C SER A 36 -4.05 2.01 -24.74
N LYS A 37 -3.33 2.05 -23.62
CA LYS A 37 -3.07 0.89 -22.76
C LYS A 37 -4.32 0.36 -22.08
N CYS A 38 -5.25 1.25 -21.70
CA CYS A 38 -6.56 0.83 -21.22
C CYS A 38 -7.38 0.20 -22.35
N VAL A 39 -7.38 0.74 -23.57
CA VAL A 39 -8.08 0.12 -24.72
C VAL A 39 -7.60 -1.33 -24.95
N GLU A 40 -6.27 -1.51 -25.04
CA GLU A 40 -5.64 -2.82 -25.22
C GLU A 40 -6.11 -3.83 -24.15
N ALA A 41 -6.06 -3.42 -22.88
CA ALA A 41 -6.45 -4.29 -21.78
C ALA A 41 -7.97 -4.54 -21.71
N LEU A 42 -8.81 -3.53 -21.97
CA LEU A 42 -10.26 -3.67 -21.98
C LEU A 42 -10.74 -4.63 -23.07
N MET A 43 -10.19 -4.55 -24.28
CA MET A 43 -10.53 -5.48 -25.36
C MET A 43 -10.09 -6.92 -25.05
N SER A 44 -9.02 -7.10 -24.27
CA SER A 44 -8.59 -8.43 -23.83
C SER A 44 -9.45 -8.99 -22.69
N LEU A 45 -9.89 -8.14 -21.75
CA LEU A 45 -10.69 -8.53 -20.60
C LEU A 45 -12.18 -8.69 -20.93
N HIS A 46 -12.65 -7.95 -21.93
CA HIS A 46 -14.04 -7.93 -22.38
C HIS A 46 -14.08 -8.21 -23.89
N PRO A 47 -14.06 -9.48 -24.30
CA PRO A 47 -14.12 -9.86 -25.73
C PRO A 47 -15.33 -9.27 -26.47
N GLU A 48 -16.41 -8.95 -25.76
CA GLU A 48 -17.60 -8.28 -26.29
C GLU A 48 -17.29 -6.89 -26.86
N LEU A 49 -16.24 -6.24 -26.36
CA LEU A 49 -15.80 -4.93 -26.83
C LEU A 49 -14.90 -5.00 -28.08
N GLN A 50 -14.58 -6.19 -28.61
CA GLN A 50 -13.66 -6.32 -29.75
C GLN A 50 -14.14 -5.57 -31.01
N ASN A 51 -15.44 -5.46 -31.21
CA ASN A 51 -16.04 -4.74 -32.34
C ASN A 51 -16.40 -3.29 -32.02
N PHE A 52 -16.20 -2.83 -30.78
CA PHE A 52 -16.48 -1.45 -30.42
C PHE A 52 -15.36 -0.54 -30.92
N THR A 53 -15.71 0.51 -31.66
CA THR A 53 -14.75 1.37 -32.38
C THR A 53 -14.78 2.83 -31.93
N ASN A 54 -15.77 3.27 -31.16
CA ASN A 54 -15.94 4.66 -30.75
C ASN A 54 -15.07 5.02 -29.52
N TRP A 55 -13.76 4.81 -29.67
CA TRP A 55 -12.74 5.16 -28.69
C TRP A 55 -12.17 6.56 -28.97
N GLU A 56 -11.87 7.29 -27.91
CA GLU A 56 -11.05 8.50 -27.96
C GLU A 56 -9.83 8.32 -27.04
N ILE A 57 -8.66 8.21 -27.67
CA ILE A 57 -7.41 7.93 -26.98
C ILE A 57 -6.76 9.24 -26.53
N VAL A 58 -6.46 9.36 -25.22
CA VAL A 58 -5.97 10.61 -24.60
C VAL A 58 -4.48 10.62 -24.27
N ASP A 59 -3.71 9.75 -24.93
CA ASP A 59 -2.26 9.63 -24.70
C ASP A 59 -1.51 10.94 -24.98
N GLU A 60 -1.91 11.64 -26.05
CA GLU A 60 -1.35 12.93 -26.47
C GLU A 60 -2.32 14.09 -26.22
N VAL A 61 -3.63 13.82 -26.32
CA VAL A 61 -4.70 14.81 -26.16
C VAL A 61 -5.05 14.96 -24.68
N LYS A 62 -4.47 15.97 -24.05
CA LYS A 62 -4.61 16.20 -22.60
C LYS A 62 -5.88 16.94 -22.19
N LYS A 63 -6.75 17.34 -23.13
CA LYS A 63 -7.94 18.15 -22.80
C LYS A 63 -9.08 17.92 -23.77
N LYS A 64 -10.30 17.85 -23.25
CA LYS A 64 -11.55 17.75 -24.02
C LYS A 64 -12.63 18.63 -23.42
N CYS A 65 -13.33 19.39 -24.25
CA CYS A 65 -14.57 20.03 -23.87
C CYS A 65 -15.74 19.05 -23.98
N ILE A 66 -16.51 18.87 -22.91
CA ILE A 66 -17.72 18.02 -22.84
C ILE A 66 -19.01 18.87 -22.86
N GLY A 67 -18.98 20.00 -23.57
CA GLY A 67 -20.08 20.96 -23.68
C GLY A 67 -19.78 22.27 -22.94
N VAL A 68 -20.10 22.32 -21.64
CA VAL A 68 -19.88 23.53 -20.80
C VAL A 68 -18.69 23.41 -19.85
N ARG A 69 -18.02 22.25 -19.84
CA ARG A 69 -16.86 21.98 -18.99
C ARG A 69 -15.74 21.41 -19.82
N ASP A 70 -14.52 21.73 -19.41
CA ASP A 70 -13.33 21.04 -19.89
C ASP A 70 -12.95 19.94 -18.92
N ILE A 71 -12.46 18.84 -19.48
CA ILE A 71 -11.80 17.75 -18.77
C ILE A 71 -10.37 17.68 -19.27
N GLU A 72 -9.42 17.80 -18.36
CA GLU A 72 -8.01 17.56 -18.58
C GLU A 72 -7.66 16.14 -18.17
N PHE A 73 -6.90 15.43 -19.01
CA PHE A 73 -6.49 14.05 -18.79
C PHE A 73 -5.02 14.01 -18.36
N LEU A 74 -4.76 13.30 -17.26
CA LEU A 74 -3.45 13.18 -16.65
C LEU A 74 -3.08 11.70 -16.60
N LEU A 75 -2.21 11.24 -17.51
CA LEU A 75 -1.72 9.88 -17.44
C LEU A 75 -0.83 9.69 -16.21
N VAL A 76 -1.08 8.61 -15.47
CA VAL A 76 -0.29 8.19 -14.31
C VAL A 76 0.08 6.71 -14.48
N PRO A 77 0.85 6.37 -15.53
CA PRO A 77 1.15 4.99 -15.84
C PRO A 77 1.88 4.32 -14.67
N MET A 78 1.54 3.05 -14.45
CA MET A 78 2.00 2.24 -13.32
C MET A 78 1.53 2.72 -11.94
N ILE A 79 0.53 3.62 -11.87
CA ILE A 79 -0.18 3.96 -10.63
C ILE A 79 -1.65 3.50 -10.71
N HIS A 80 -1.98 2.24 -10.44
CA HIS A 80 -1.08 1.10 -10.24
C HIS A 80 -0.98 0.19 -11.47
N TRP A 81 -1.60 0.57 -12.59
CA TRP A 81 -1.58 -0.16 -13.85
C TRP A 81 -0.98 0.66 -15.01
N PRO A 82 -0.51 0.03 -16.09
CA PRO A 82 0.13 0.73 -17.21
C PRO A 82 -0.74 1.82 -17.86
N GLY A 83 -2.06 1.62 -17.88
CA GLY A 83 -3.01 2.55 -18.52
C GLY A 83 -3.66 3.57 -17.58
N SER A 84 -3.34 3.55 -16.28
CA SER A 84 -4.00 4.38 -15.29
C SER A 84 -3.88 5.87 -15.62
N MET A 85 -4.99 6.60 -15.46
CA MET A 85 -5.06 8.04 -15.62
C MET A 85 -5.96 8.69 -14.56
N MET A 86 -5.81 10.00 -14.40
CA MET A 86 -6.74 10.85 -13.66
C MET A 86 -7.38 11.86 -14.60
N CYS A 87 -8.52 12.41 -14.18
CA CYS A 87 -9.18 13.49 -14.90
C CYS A 87 -9.34 14.72 -14.01
N TYR A 88 -9.20 15.91 -14.56
CA TYR A 88 -9.38 17.16 -13.83
C TYR A 88 -10.35 18.07 -14.55
N CYS A 89 -11.28 18.67 -13.81
CA CYS A 89 -12.20 19.68 -14.33
C CYS A 89 -11.82 21.06 -13.76
N PRO A 90 -11.16 21.95 -14.54
CA PRO A 90 -10.72 23.26 -14.06
C PRO A 90 -11.86 24.14 -13.56
N GLN A 91 -13.00 24.13 -14.26
CA GLN A 91 -14.16 24.96 -13.93
C GLN A 91 -14.77 24.58 -12.56
N GLN A 92 -14.56 23.35 -12.09
CA GLN A 92 -15.05 22.87 -10.79
C GLN A 92 -13.92 22.66 -9.78
N GLN A 93 -12.66 22.81 -10.18
CA GLN A 93 -11.48 22.50 -9.37
C GLN A 93 -11.59 21.08 -8.79
N CYS A 94 -12.02 20.12 -9.63
CA CYS A 94 -12.37 18.77 -9.24
C CYS A 94 -11.44 17.76 -9.90
N LEU A 95 -10.73 16.96 -9.11
CA LEU A 95 -9.85 15.88 -9.55
C LEU A 95 -10.57 14.54 -9.37
N PHE A 96 -10.76 13.79 -10.45
CA PHE A 96 -11.16 12.40 -10.44
C PHE A 96 -9.89 11.56 -10.44
N SER A 97 -9.51 11.06 -9.26
CA SER A 97 -8.16 10.56 -9.00
C SER A 97 -8.00 9.05 -9.12
N ASN A 98 -9.08 8.33 -9.41
CA ASN A 98 -9.06 6.87 -9.47
C ASN A 98 -8.56 6.26 -8.14
N ASP A 99 -7.59 5.36 -8.15
CA ASP A 99 -6.99 4.70 -6.99
C ASP A 99 -6.08 5.63 -6.18
N ILE A 100 -5.62 6.73 -6.78
CA ILE A 100 -4.84 7.72 -6.06
C ILE A 100 -5.76 8.38 -5.04
N PHE A 101 -5.32 8.44 -3.79
CA PHE A 101 -6.08 8.95 -2.63
C PHE A 101 -7.28 8.09 -2.19
N SER A 102 -7.49 6.93 -2.82
CA SER A 102 -8.56 6.00 -2.49
C SER A 102 -8.38 5.32 -1.14
N GLN A 103 -9.47 4.78 -0.63
CA GLN A 103 -9.48 3.93 0.55
C GLN A 103 -10.62 2.92 0.51
N HIS A 104 -10.36 1.69 0.96
CA HIS A 104 -11.34 0.61 1.01
C HIS A 104 -12.26 0.77 2.23
N VAL A 105 -13.33 1.57 2.08
CA VAL A 105 -14.38 1.71 3.08
C VAL A 105 -15.75 1.71 2.42
N ALA A 106 -16.60 0.78 2.85
CA ALA A 106 -18.03 0.80 2.55
C ALA A 106 -18.77 1.60 3.62
N SER A 107 -19.46 2.66 3.22
CA SER A 107 -20.32 3.44 4.13
C SER A 107 -21.35 4.25 3.33
N SER A 108 -22.40 4.73 4.00
CA SER A 108 -23.42 5.62 3.43
C SER A 108 -22.89 7.03 3.16
N GLU A 109 -21.91 7.45 3.96
CA GLU A 109 -21.25 8.74 3.87
C GLU A 109 -20.43 8.82 2.58
N ARG A 110 -20.43 10.00 1.95
CA ARG A 110 -19.72 10.23 0.68
C ARG A 110 -18.47 11.05 0.87
N TRP A 111 -18.39 11.82 1.95
CA TRP A 111 -17.24 12.67 2.24
C TRP A 111 -16.48 12.20 3.47
N VAL A 112 -15.18 12.43 3.47
CA VAL A 112 -14.29 12.03 4.57
C VAL A 112 -14.65 12.70 5.91
N ASP A 113 -15.15 13.93 5.89
CA ASP A 113 -15.57 14.62 7.11
C ASP A 113 -16.91 14.11 7.67
N GLU A 114 -17.71 13.43 6.86
CA GLU A 114 -18.91 12.71 7.32
C GLU A 114 -18.53 11.36 7.96
N LEU A 115 -17.59 10.62 7.35
CA LEU A 115 -17.10 9.33 7.87
C LEU A 115 -16.26 9.49 9.15
N GLY A 116 -15.50 10.57 9.24
CA GLY A 116 -14.48 10.82 10.26
C GLY A 116 -13.06 10.73 9.69
N GLN A 117 -12.35 11.86 9.74
CA GLN A 117 -11.03 12.04 9.11
C GLN A 117 -9.99 11.03 9.58
N TYR A 118 -9.98 10.70 10.88
CA TYR A 118 -9.02 9.73 11.43
C TYR A 118 -9.19 8.35 10.80
N LYS A 119 -10.44 7.86 10.70
CA LYS A 119 -10.73 6.56 10.10
C LYS A 119 -10.33 6.52 8.63
N ALA A 120 -10.66 7.58 7.88
CA ALA A 120 -10.30 7.69 6.47
C ALA A 120 -8.77 7.63 6.26
N ILE A 121 -7.99 8.40 7.03
CA ILE A 121 -6.53 8.40 6.88
C ILE A 121 -5.90 7.06 7.25
N GLN A 122 -6.39 6.36 8.26
CA GLN A 122 -5.91 5.00 8.56
C GLN A 122 -6.14 4.05 7.37
N LYS A 123 -7.29 4.19 6.68
CA LYS A 123 -7.59 3.37 5.50
C LYS A 123 -6.87 3.81 4.23
N VAL A 124 -6.53 5.09 4.09
CA VAL A 124 -5.58 5.55 3.06
C VAL A 124 -4.20 4.94 3.29
N LYS A 125 -3.70 4.91 4.53
CA LYS A 125 -2.42 4.28 4.88
C LYS A 125 -2.40 2.79 4.53
N GLU A 126 -3.47 2.09 4.91
CA GLU A 126 -3.65 0.68 4.59
C GLU A 126 -3.66 0.44 3.07
N TYR A 127 -4.44 1.22 2.32
CA TYR A 127 -4.51 1.14 0.86
C TYR A 127 -3.13 1.40 0.23
N ASN A 128 -2.46 2.48 0.63
CA ASN A 128 -1.15 2.86 0.14
C ASN A 128 -0.09 1.78 0.42
N ALA A 129 -0.04 1.22 1.62
CA ALA A 129 0.94 0.20 1.96
C ALA A 129 0.78 -1.08 1.12
N ASN A 130 -0.46 -1.44 0.78
CA ASN A 130 -0.81 -2.76 0.23
C ASN A 130 -0.97 -2.81 -1.29
N PHE A 131 -1.34 -1.69 -1.92
CA PHE A 131 -1.51 -1.62 -3.38
C PHE A 131 -0.38 -0.81 -4.02
N LEU A 132 0.16 0.17 -3.28
CA LEU A 132 1.01 1.20 -3.84
C LEU A 132 2.41 1.20 -3.23
N GLY A 133 2.70 0.32 -2.27
CA GLY A 133 3.93 0.35 -1.46
C GLY A 133 5.24 0.33 -2.25
N HIS A 134 5.21 -0.20 -3.49
CA HIS A 134 6.34 -0.27 -4.42
C HIS A 134 6.46 0.95 -5.35
N LEU A 135 5.54 1.92 -5.26
CA LEU A 135 5.39 3.09 -6.11
C LEU A 135 5.64 4.48 -5.46
N PRO A 136 6.27 4.67 -4.28
CA PRO A 136 6.49 6.00 -3.69
C PRO A 136 7.13 7.02 -4.63
N TYR A 137 8.07 6.58 -5.48
CA TYR A 137 8.73 7.45 -6.46
C TYR A 137 7.77 8.01 -7.51
N LEU A 138 6.89 7.16 -8.07
CA LEU A 138 5.87 7.60 -9.02
C LEU A 138 4.87 8.53 -8.33
N TYR A 139 4.54 8.24 -7.07
CA TYR A 139 3.71 9.11 -6.25
C TYR A 139 4.34 10.51 -6.09
N ASP A 140 5.63 10.62 -5.80
CA ASP A 140 6.32 11.92 -5.66
C ASP A 140 6.27 12.74 -6.96
N GLN A 141 6.41 12.09 -8.12
CA GLN A 141 6.27 12.75 -9.41
C GLN A 141 4.84 13.28 -9.62
N THR A 142 3.83 12.46 -9.37
CA THR A 142 2.42 12.86 -9.51
C THR A 142 2.04 13.96 -8.52
N ALA A 143 2.53 13.92 -7.28
CA ALA A 143 2.29 14.98 -6.28
C ALA A 143 2.82 16.35 -6.73
N LYS A 144 4.01 16.40 -7.36
CA LYS A 144 4.58 17.66 -7.86
C LYS A 144 3.68 18.32 -8.91
N PHE A 145 2.98 17.52 -9.71
CA PHE A 145 2.02 18.01 -10.70
C PHE A 145 0.74 18.49 -10.02
N ILE A 146 0.13 17.66 -9.16
CA ILE A 146 -1.13 17.99 -8.47
C ILE A 146 -1.01 19.25 -7.62
N LYS A 147 0.15 19.48 -6.96
CA LYS A 147 0.39 20.68 -6.13
C LYS A 147 0.32 22.01 -6.91
N GLN A 148 0.46 21.98 -8.23
CA GLN A 148 0.37 23.17 -9.09
C GLN A 148 -1.07 23.47 -9.53
N MET A 149 -2.00 22.55 -9.29
CA MET A 149 -3.38 22.65 -9.74
C MET A 149 -4.27 23.16 -8.61
N PRO A 150 -5.19 24.09 -8.87
CA PRO A 150 -6.16 24.50 -7.85
C PRO A 150 -7.21 23.39 -7.67
N VAL A 151 -7.13 22.63 -6.57
CA VAL A 151 -8.06 21.52 -6.28
C VAL A 151 -8.93 21.87 -5.07
N LYS A 152 -10.25 21.77 -5.26
CA LYS A 152 -11.25 21.86 -4.19
C LYS A 152 -11.85 20.51 -3.82
N PHE A 153 -11.93 19.59 -4.78
CA PHE A 153 -12.52 18.27 -4.61
C PHE A 153 -11.60 17.19 -5.20
N VAL A 154 -11.44 16.09 -4.48
CA VAL A 154 -10.81 14.86 -4.98
C VAL A 154 -11.86 13.76 -4.88
N LEU A 155 -12.31 13.26 -6.03
CA LEU A 155 -13.28 12.18 -6.16
C LEU A 155 -12.53 10.90 -6.53
N THR A 156 -12.58 9.93 -5.64
CA THR A 156 -11.82 8.67 -5.72
C THR A 156 -12.70 7.55 -6.24
N ASP A 157 -12.10 6.48 -6.76
CA ASP A 157 -12.87 5.31 -7.21
C ASP A 157 -13.27 4.40 -6.04
N HIS A 158 -12.51 4.43 -4.94
CA HIS A 158 -12.85 3.66 -3.73
C HIS A 158 -13.12 4.57 -2.52
N GLY A 159 -14.29 4.32 -1.93
CA GLY A 159 -14.75 4.88 -0.67
C GLY A 159 -15.12 6.37 -0.73
N GLN A 160 -14.66 7.16 0.24
CA GLN A 160 -15.11 8.54 0.44
C GLN A 160 -14.26 9.55 -0.32
N CYS A 161 -14.93 10.56 -0.86
CA CYS A 161 -14.34 11.70 -1.54
C CYS A 161 -13.81 12.75 -0.55
N TRP A 162 -12.92 13.62 -1.03
CA TRP A 162 -12.30 14.68 -0.25
C TRP A 162 -12.73 16.06 -0.74
N ARG A 163 -12.94 16.99 0.19
CA ARG A 163 -13.23 18.41 -0.09
C ARG A 163 -12.28 19.34 0.65
N SER A 164 -12.30 20.61 0.28
CA SER A 164 -11.21 21.57 0.54
C SER A 164 -10.70 21.61 1.98
N THR A 165 -11.57 21.47 2.98
CA THR A 165 -11.20 21.50 4.40
C THR A 165 -10.39 20.28 4.86
N GLN A 166 -10.36 19.17 4.09
CA GLN A 166 -9.62 17.94 4.39
C GLN A 166 -8.40 17.72 3.48
N LEU A 167 -8.27 18.46 2.38
CA LEU A 167 -7.20 18.21 1.39
C LEU A 167 -5.79 18.38 1.96
N LYS A 168 -5.61 19.29 2.92
CA LYS A 168 -4.33 19.46 3.60
C LYS A 168 -3.86 18.15 4.24
N LEU A 169 -4.74 17.51 5.01
CA LEU A 169 -4.46 16.24 5.70
C LEU A 169 -4.12 15.13 4.71
N LEU A 170 -4.90 15.02 3.62
CA LEU A 170 -4.65 14.05 2.56
C LEU A 170 -3.27 14.24 1.91
N PHE A 171 -2.93 15.48 1.53
CA PHE A 171 -1.67 15.76 0.85
C PHE A 171 -0.45 15.63 1.77
N GLU A 172 -0.61 15.89 3.07
CA GLU A 172 0.44 15.60 4.06
C GLU A 172 0.72 14.10 4.17
N GLU A 173 -0.33 13.27 4.22
CA GLU A 173 -0.20 11.82 4.24
C GLU A 173 0.42 11.29 2.94
N TYR A 174 0.03 11.84 1.80
CA TYR A 174 0.60 11.48 0.50
C TYR A 174 2.07 11.89 0.38
N ASP A 175 2.45 13.10 0.83
CA ASP A 175 3.86 13.55 0.85
C ASP A 175 4.71 12.67 1.77
N ARG A 176 4.15 12.27 2.91
CA ARG A 176 4.79 11.31 3.83
C ARG A 176 5.02 9.96 3.14
N PHE A 177 4.00 9.42 2.48
CA PHE A 177 4.08 8.16 1.74
C PHE A 177 5.12 8.22 0.62
N ALA A 178 5.01 9.21 -0.28
CA ALA A 178 5.85 9.37 -1.45
C ALA A 178 7.34 9.54 -1.12
N ARG A 179 7.64 10.19 0.02
CA ARG A 179 9.00 10.45 0.48
C ARG A 179 9.51 9.43 1.49
N LEU A 180 8.74 8.37 1.77
CA LEU A 180 9.11 7.36 2.76
C LEU A 180 9.45 7.97 4.13
N LYS A 181 8.69 8.96 4.57
CA LYS A 181 8.86 9.57 5.90
C LYS A 181 8.27 8.63 6.95
N PHE A 182 9.15 7.93 7.65
CA PHE A 182 8.80 6.98 8.71
C PHE A 182 8.63 7.67 10.06
N GLY A 183 7.78 7.12 10.93
CA GLY A 183 7.77 7.49 12.34
C GLY A 183 8.93 6.84 13.09
N GLN A 184 9.28 7.37 14.27
CA GLN A 184 10.13 6.67 15.24
C GLN A 184 9.38 5.46 15.79
N LYS A 185 9.40 4.38 14.99
CA LYS A 185 8.56 3.21 15.18
C LYS A 185 9.30 1.95 14.75
N VAL A 186 9.21 0.92 15.56
CA VAL A 186 9.67 -0.44 15.28
C VAL A 186 8.48 -1.38 15.28
N ILE A 187 8.42 -2.27 14.30
CA ILE A 187 7.46 -3.38 14.28
C ILE A 187 8.19 -4.69 14.55
N ILE A 188 7.66 -5.51 15.46
CA ILE A 188 8.08 -6.88 15.70
C ILE A 188 7.00 -7.79 15.14
N VAL A 189 7.35 -8.66 14.19
CA VAL A 189 6.44 -9.67 13.64
C VAL A 189 7.04 -11.04 13.92
N PHE A 190 6.25 -11.96 14.47
CA PHE A 190 6.77 -13.29 14.77
C PHE A 190 5.76 -14.40 14.55
N ASP A 191 6.29 -15.59 14.25
CA ASP A 191 5.59 -16.87 14.31
C ASP A 191 6.23 -17.75 15.41
N TYR A 192 5.49 -18.73 15.93
CA TYR A 192 5.94 -19.58 17.04
C TYR A 192 5.24 -20.94 17.07
N LEU A 193 5.87 -21.92 17.71
CA LEU A 193 5.27 -23.24 17.99
C LEU A 193 4.92 -23.38 19.47
N TYR A 194 5.93 -23.31 20.35
CA TYR A 194 5.81 -23.63 21.78
C TYR A 194 5.94 -22.41 22.72
N GLY A 195 5.82 -21.20 22.17
CA GLY A 195 5.75 -19.94 22.94
C GLY A 195 7.09 -19.29 23.32
N SER A 196 8.23 -19.98 23.16
CA SER A 196 9.56 -19.41 23.40
C SER A 196 9.82 -18.13 22.58
N THR A 197 9.60 -18.20 21.26
CA THR A 197 9.73 -17.03 20.36
C THR A 197 8.84 -15.87 20.78
N LYS A 198 7.63 -16.14 21.29
CA LYS A 198 6.70 -15.10 21.78
C LYS A 198 7.23 -14.38 23.03
N ARG A 199 7.85 -15.10 23.96
CA ARG A 199 8.46 -14.50 25.16
C ARG A 199 9.67 -13.65 24.81
N ILE A 200 10.51 -14.11 23.88
CA ILE A 200 11.62 -13.32 23.34
C ILE A 200 11.10 -12.06 22.61
N ALA A 201 10.06 -12.17 21.78
CA ALA A 201 9.44 -11.00 21.13
C ALA A 201 8.97 -9.96 22.16
N SER A 202 8.46 -10.40 23.31
CA SER A 202 8.01 -9.52 24.39
C SER A 202 9.19 -8.82 25.07
N ALA A 203 10.28 -9.54 25.37
CA ALA A 203 11.50 -8.95 25.92
C ALA A 203 12.16 -7.94 24.98
N ILE A 204 12.19 -8.21 23.67
CA ILE A 204 12.64 -7.24 22.66
C ILE A 204 11.76 -5.99 22.69
N ALA A 205 10.44 -6.15 22.78
CA ALA A 205 9.49 -5.03 22.84
C ALA A 205 9.71 -4.16 24.09
N GLU A 206 9.95 -4.78 25.25
CA GLU A 206 10.29 -4.06 26.50
C GLU A 206 11.57 -3.23 26.33
N GLY A 207 12.60 -3.79 25.70
CA GLY A 207 13.84 -3.07 25.37
C GLY A 207 13.59 -1.84 24.50
N ILE A 208 12.73 -1.95 23.47
CA ILE A 208 12.38 -0.83 22.60
C ILE A 208 11.59 0.25 23.35
N GLN A 209 10.63 -0.15 24.19
CA GLN A 209 9.79 0.79 24.94
C GLN A 209 10.60 1.70 25.86
N GLN A 210 11.69 1.21 26.45
CA GLN A 210 12.55 2.02 27.31
C GLN A 210 13.32 3.12 26.56
N SER A 211 13.42 3.02 25.22
CA SER A 211 14.11 4.01 24.38
C SER A 211 13.19 5.10 23.81
N ASN A 212 11.96 5.26 24.31
CA ASN A 212 10.96 6.24 23.81
C ASN A 212 10.61 6.09 22.31
N VAL A 213 10.74 4.88 21.76
CA VAL A 213 10.36 4.54 20.38
C VAL A 213 9.05 3.76 20.40
N LYS A 214 8.13 4.08 19.48
CA LYS A 214 6.88 3.32 19.38
C LYS A 214 7.17 1.89 18.94
N VAL A 215 6.72 0.90 19.70
CA VAL A 215 6.78 -0.51 19.29
C VAL A 215 5.38 -1.05 18.96
N VAL A 216 5.29 -1.86 17.91
CA VAL A 216 4.08 -2.64 17.58
C VAL A 216 4.49 -4.09 17.46
N VAL A 217 3.79 -4.97 18.17
CA VAL A 217 4.10 -6.41 18.24
C VAL A 217 2.95 -7.17 17.60
N MET A 218 3.24 -7.96 16.57
CA MET A 218 2.24 -8.66 15.77
C MET A 218 2.54 -10.16 15.72
N ASP A 219 1.58 -10.94 16.21
CA ASP A 219 1.54 -12.40 16.08
C ASP A 219 1.06 -12.75 14.67
N LEU A 220 1.93 -13.39 13.88
CA LEU A 220 1.64 -13.70 12.48
C LEU A 220 0.48 -14.69 12.30
N LYS A 221 0.10 -15.41 13.36
CA LYS A 221 -1.09 -16.28 13.35
C LYS A 221 -2.40 -15.53 13.59
N LYS A 222 -2.33 -14.26 14.02
CA LYS A 222 -3.49 -13.44 14.39
C LYS A 222 -3.68 -12.22 13.50
N ALA A 223 -2.59 -11.71 12.93
CA ALA A 223 -2.61 -10.58 12.02
C ALA A 223 -2.64 -11.03 10.57
N THR A 224 -3.24 -10.21 9.72
CA THR A 224 -3.20 -10.35 8.27
C THR A 224 -1.92 -9.73 7.69
N PHE A 225 -1.52 -10.16 6.50
CA PHE A 225 -0.41 -9.51 5.78
C PHE A 225 -0.71 -8.04 5.50
N THR A 226 -1.99 -7.70 5.28
CA THR A 226 -2.44 -6.32 5.06
C THR A 226 -2.17 -5.40 6.25
N GLU A 227 -2.52 -5.85 7.46
CA GLU A 227 -2.25 -5.10 8.69
C GLU A 227 -0.74 -4.97 8.93
N ILE A 228 0.02 -6.05 8.73
CA ILE A 228 1.48 -6.04 8.93
C ILE A 228 2.15 -5.09 7.93
N ALA A 229 1.80 -5.15 6.65
CA ALA A 229 2.34 -4.26 5.62
C ALA A 229 2.05 -2.79 5.94
N THR A 230 0.85 -2.49 6.44
CA THR A 230 0.45 -1.14 6.88
C THR A 230 1.34 -0.66 8.03
N GLU A 231 1.50 -1.48 9.06
CA GLU A 231 2.33 -1.13 10.22
C GLU A 231 3.82 -1.01 9.84
N LEU A 232 4.30 -1.88 8.95
CA LEU A 232 5.69 -1.94 8.47
C LEU A 232 6.02 -0.75 7.56
N MET A 233 5.09 -0.28 6.73
CA MET A 233 5.27 0.92 5.91
C MET A 233 5.64 2.14 6.77
N ASP A 234 4.96 2.31 7.91
CA ASP A 234 5.15 3.44 8.83
C ASP A 234 6.32 3.25 9.81
N SER A 235 6.96 2.07 9.82
CA SER A 235 8.05 1.74 10.75
C SER A 235 9.43 2.06 10.16
N LYS A 236 10.31 2.66 10.96
CA LYS A 236 11.70 2.96 10.57
C LYS A 236 12.55 1.69 10.51
N CYS A 237 12.35 0.81 11.49
CA CYS A 237 13.00 -0.49 11.59
C CYS A 237 11.96 -1.60 11.78
N PHE A 238 12.34 -2.85 11.50
CA PHE A 238 11.50 -4.01 11.76
C PHE A 238 12.29 -5.16 12.37
N ILE A 239 11.62 -6.08 13.04
CA ILE A 239 12.23 -7.26 13.63
C ILE A 239 11.37 -8.48 13.30
N PHE A 240 11.94 -9.48 12.66
CA PHE A 240 11.22 -10.72 12.32
C PHE A 240 11.69 -11.90 13.16
N GLY A 241 10.74 -12.61 13.76
CA GLY A 241 10.97 -13.74 14.65
C GLY A 241 10.36 -15.03 14.12
N CYS A 242 11.14 -16.09 13.95
CA CYS A 242 10.59 -17.37 13.54
C CYS A 242 11.46 -18.55 14.01
N PRO A 243 10.87 -19.60 14.62
CA PRO A 243 11.63 -20.82 14.90
C PRO A 243 11.90 -21.62 13.61
N THR A 244 12.87 -22.53 13.68
CA THR A 244 13.05 -23.56 12.64
C THR A 244 11.93 -24.60 12.72
N LEU A 245 11.29 -24.91 11.59
CA LEU A 245 10.35 -26.03 11.44
C LEU A 245 10.76 -26.88 10.23
N ASN A 246 10.91 -28.19 10.41
CA ASN A 246 11.26 -29.13 9.34
C ASN A 246 12.49 -28.70 8.50
N ALA A 247 13.55 -28.25 9.18
CA ALA A 247 14.78 -27.73 8.58
C ALA A 247 14.58 -26.54 7.62
N THR A 248 13.55 -25.72 7.83
CA THR A 248 13.35 -24.48 7.07
C THR A 248 12.55 -23.43 7.87
N LEU A 249 12.32 -22.28 7.23
CA LEU A 249 11.49 -21.18 7.73
C LEU A 249 10.00 -21.57 7.71
N MET A 250 9.23 -21.08 8.69
CA MET A 250 7.80 -21.38 8.73
C MET A 250 7.04 -20.72 7.55
N PRO A 251 6.02 -21.39 7.01
CA PRO A 251 5.36 -20.98 5.76
C PRO A 251 4.67 -19.61 5.84
N LEU A 252 4.12 -19.22 7.00
CA LEU A 252 3.51 -17.90 7.16
C LEU A 252 4.55 -16.78 7.04
N MET A 253 5.75 -16.98 7.60
CA MET A 253 6.84 -16.01 7.51
C MET A 253 7.37 -15.92 6.07
N GLU A 254 7.53 -17.05 5.37
CA GLU A 254 7.86 -17.07 3.93
C GLU A 254 6.82 -16.29 3.11
N GLY A 255 5.52 -16.55 3.34
CA GLY A 255 4.42 -15.85 2.67
C GLY A 255 4.45 -14.33 2.91
N LEU A 256 4.67 -13.91 4.16
CA LEU A 256 4.79 -12.50 4.52
C LEU A 256 5.96 -11.83 3.79
N ILE A 257 7.15 -12.46 3.80
CA ILE A 257 8.33 -11.91 3.13
C ILE A 257 8.09 -11.82 1.63
N GLY A 258 7.46 -12.83 1.01
CA GLY A 258 7.06 -12.80 -0.38
C GLY A 258 6.14 -11.62 -0.71
N TYR A 259 5.14 -11.37 0.13
CA TYR A 259 4.23 -10.23 0.00
C TYR A 259 4.96 -8.89 0.11
N CYS A 260 5.78 -8.71 1.16
CA CYS A 260 6.54 -7.49 1.37
C CYS A 260 7.63 -7.25 0.31
N ARG A 261 8.16 -8.32 -0.31
CA ARG A 261 9.12 -8.24 -1.41
C ARG A 261 8.49 -7.62 -2.66
N GLY A 262 7.29 -8.06 -3.03
CA GLY A 262 6.54 -7.48 -4.16
C GLY A 262 6.23 -5.99 -3.93
N LEU A 263 5.92 -5.62 -2.69
CA LEU A 263 5.65 -4.24 -2.28
C LEU A 263 6.92 -3.42 -1.97
N GLN A 264 8.12 -4.01 -2.08
CA GLN A 264 9.41 -3.40 -1.74
C GLN A 264 9.50 -2.77 -0.33
N LEU A 265 8.65 -3.19 0.61
CA LEU A 265 8.54 -2.51 1.92
C LEU A 265 9.75 -2.70 2.83
N LEU A 266 10.55 -3.74 2.59
CA LEU A 266 11.73 -4.08 3.40
C LEU A 266 13.02 -3.45 2.86
N LYS A 267 12.98 -2.92 1.63
CA LYS A 267 14.16 -2.45 0.90
C LYS A 267 14.85 -1.32 1.64
N GLY A 268 16.13 -1.52 1.95
CA GLY A 268 16.99 -0.53 2.62
C GLY A 268 16.65 -0.27 4.09
N LYS A 269 15.60 -0.88 4.66
CA LYS A 269 15.23 -0.74 6.08
C LYS A 269 16.17 -1.55 6.95
N GLN A 270 16.52 -1.00 8.10
CA GLN A 270 17.31 -1.68 9.12
C GLN A 270 16.43 -2.65 9.90
N CYS A 271 16.94 -3.84 10.18
CA CYS A 271 16.19 -4.87 10.88
C CYS A 271 17.05 -5.77 11.76
N ALA A 272 16.37 -6.53 12.60
CA ALA A 272 16.94 -7.66 13.31
C ALA A 272 16.11 -8.92 13.06
N ILE A 273 16.72 -10.08 13.30
CA ILE A 273 16.04 -11.36 13.26
C ILE A 273 16.26 -12.16 14.53
N PHE A 274 15.30 -13.02 14.88
CA PHE A 274 15.46 -13.91 16.02
C PHE A 274 14.75 -15.25 15.81
N GLY A 275 15.26 -16.33 16.40
CA GLY A 275 14.70 -17.65 16.17
C GLY A 275 15.17 -18.72 17.15
N ALA A 276 14.22 -19.52 17.63
CA ALA A 276 14.50 -20.73 18.39
C ALA A 276 14.80 -21.90 17.43
N TYR A 277 15.64 -22.84 17.85
CA TYR A 277 15.86 -24.08 17.11
C TYR A 277 16.00 -25.29 18.03
N GLY A 278 15.75 -26.49 17.50
CA GLY A 278 15.87 -27.74 18.25
C GLY A 278 17.30 -28.30 18.20
N TRP A 279 17.72 -28.73 17.00
CA TRP A 279 19.05 -29.32 16.75
C TRP A 279 19.83 -28.54 15.68
N ASP A 280 19.13 -27.90 14.75
CA ASP A 280 19.72 -27.10 13.68
C ASP A 280 18.89 -25.82 13.40
N ALA A 281 19.59 -24.72 13.10
CA ALA A 281 19.04 -23.37 13.01
C ALA A 281 18.70 -22.93 11.57
N GLN A 282 18.49 -23.87 10.63
CA GLN A 282 18.27 -23.56 9.22
C GLN A 282 17.15 -22.53 8.97
N GLY A 283 16.07 -22.53 9.76
CA GLY A 283 14.99 -21.55 9.57
C GLY A 283 15.44 -20.09 9.79
N THR A 284 16.40 -19.83 10.67
CA THR A 284 16.96 -18.47 10.83
C THR A 284 17.92 -18.12 9.69
N VAL A 285 18.65 -19.11 9.16
CA VAL A 285 19.50 -18.94 7.97
C VAL A 285 18.65 -18.58 6.74
N ASP A 286 17.55 -19.30 6.54
CA ASP A 286 16.59 -19.01 5.47
C ASP A 286 15.99 -17.60 5.62
N LEU A 287 15.60 -17.22 6.85
CA LEU A 287 15.09 -15.88 7.13
C LEU A 287 16.10 -14.77 6.77
N ASP A 288 17.37 -14.93 7.17
CA ASP A 288 18.45 -14.01 6.80
C ASP A 288 18.59 -13.88 5.28
N GLN A 289 18.62 -15.01 4.57
CA GLN A 289 18.74 -15.04 3.12
C GLN A 289 17.57 -14.33 2.44
N ARG A 290 16.32 -14.63 2.83
CA ARG A 290 15.11 -14.02 2.24
C ARG A 290 15.06 -12.51 2.47
N LEU A 291 15.49 -12.04 3.64
CA LEU A 291 15.57 -10.61 3.92
C LEU A 291 16.67 -9.91 3.11
N LYS A 292 17.81 -10.57 2.86
CA LYS A 292 18.85 -10.06 1.96
C LYS A 292 18.37 -9.97 0.51
N GLU A 293 17.60 -10.94 0.03
CA GLU A 293 16.93 -10.87 -1.29
C GLU A 293 16.00 -9.66 -1.40
N CYS A 294 15.36 -9.27 -0.29
CA CYS A 294 14.54 -8.06 -0.19
C CYS A 294 15.36 -6.77 0.01
N GLN A 295 16.70 -6.85 0.03
CA GLN A 295 17.62 -5.74 0.26
C GLN A 295 17.43 -5.07 1.64
N ALA A 296 16.93 -5.81 2.63
CA ALA A 296 16.90 -5.34 4.01
C ALA A 296 18.32 -5.34 4.62
N LYS A 297 18.55 -4.44 5.59
CA LYS A 297 19.83 -4.32 6.29
C LYS A 297 19.74 -5.00 7.65
N ILE A 298 20.20 -6.24 7.72
CA ILE A 298 20.17 -7.03 8.96
C ILE A 298 21.33 -6.59 9.85
N GLU A 299 21.01 -5.96 10.98
CA GLU A 299 21.97 -5.34 11.89
C GLU A 299 22.31 -6.24 13.09
N ARG A 300 21.36 -7.08 13.51
CA ARG A 300 21.46 -7.95 14.69
C ARG A 300 20.70 -9.26 14.48
N GLN A 301 21.19 -10.32 15.13
CA GLN A 301 20.55 -11.64 15.13
C GLN A 301 20.57 -12.24 16.54
N LEU A 302 19.49 -12.90 16.95
CA LEU A 302 19.42 -13.64 18.21
C LEU A 302 18.87 -15.05 18.00
N ILE A 303 19.72 -16.06 18.20
CA ILE A 303 19.35 -17.47 18.09
C ILE A 303 19.58 -18.20 19.40
N TRP A 304 18.71 -19.15 19.72
CA TRP A 304 18.84 -19.99 20.91
C TRP A 304 18.26 -21.38 20.71
N LYS A 305 18.77 -22.33 21.50
CA LYS A 305 18.38 -23.75 21.43
C LYS A 305 17.26 -24.06 22.42
N TYR A 306 16.17 -24.66 21.94
CA TYR A 306 14.97 -25.03 22.70
C TYR A 306 14.32 -23.84 23.44
N CYS A 307 14.45 -23.80 24.76
CA CYS A 307 13.87 -22.77 25.61
C CYS A 307 14.87 -21.64 25.84
N GLU A 308 14.37 -20.42 25.89
CA GLU A 308 15.14 -19.25 26.27
C GLU A 308 15.58 -19.32 27.74
N LYS A 309 16.82 -18.92 28.00
CA LYS A 309 17.38 -18.79 29.35
C LYS A 309 17.40 -17.32 29.75
N GLU A 310 17.68 -17.03 31.01
CA GLU A 310 17.82 -15.65 31.51
C GLU A 310 18.82 -14.83 30.67
N GLU A 311 19.95 -15.41 30.28
CA GLU A 311 20.93 -14.76 29.40
C GLU A 311 20.34 -14.43 28.01
N THR A 312 19.50 -15.31 27.46
CA THR A 312 18.81 -15.09 26.18
C THR A 312 17.79 -13.95 26.31
N MET A 313 17.08 -13.88 27.43
CA MET A 313 16.13 -12.80 27.72
C MET A 313 16.83 -11.45 27.87
N ALA A 314 17.99 -11.40 28.53
CA ALA A 314 18.81 -10.20 28.62
C ALA A 314 19.28 -9.73 27.23
N LYS A 315 19.80 -10.65 26.41
CA LYS A 315 20.20 -10.35 25.02
C LYS A 315 19.04 -9.89 24.14
N ALA A 316 17.83 -10.43 24.37
CA ALA A 316 16.62 -10.01 23.68
C ALA A 316 16.26 -8.55 24.01
N PHE A 317 16.33 -8.20 25.29
CA PHE A 317 16.12 -6.84 25.76
C PHE A 317 17.15 -5.85 25.17
N GLU A 318 18.44 -6.20 25.21
CA GLU A 318 19.53 -5.40 24.61
C GLU A 318 19.37 -5.24 23.09
N LEU A 319 18.94 -6.29 22.39
CA LEU A 319 18.63 -6.22 20.95
C LEU A 319 17.52 -5.20 20.69
N GLY A 320 16.48 -5.17 21.54
CA GLY A 320 15.42 -4.19 21.48
C GLY A 320 15.95 -2.76 21.61
N GLN A 321 16.78 -2.49 22.61
CA GLN A 321 17.41 -1.17 22.80
C GLN A 321 18.27 -0.77 21.59
N ALA A 322 19.09 -1.69 21.08
CA ALA A 322 19.96 -1.42 19.94
C ALA A 322 19.18 -1.04 18.67
N ILE A 323 18.08 -1.74 18.38
CA ILE A 323 17.23 -1.40 17.23
C ILE A 323 16.45 -0.11 17.47
N ALA A 324 16.05 0.18 18.72
CA ALA A 324 15.38 1.43 19.04
C ALA A 324 16.29 2.65 18.80
N GLU A 325 17.58 2.58 19.14
CA GLU A 325 18.52 3.67 18.83
C GLU A 325 18.63 3.93 17.31
N MET A 326 18.54 2.90 16.47
CA MET A 326 18.53 3.05 15.00
C MET A 326 17.22 3.66 14.47
N ALA A 327 16.14 3.51 15.23
CA ALA A 327 14.81 3.99 14.87
C ALA A 327 14.53 5.44 15.28
N LYS A 328 15.40 6.06 16.09
CA LYS A 328 15.32 7.47 16.50
C LYS A 328 15.66 8.42 15.35
#